data_AF-A0A4S2H8D7-F1
#
_entry.id   AF-A0A4S2H8D7-F1
#
_cell.length_a   1.000
_cell.length_b   1.000
_cell.length_c   1.000
_cell.angle_alpha   90.00
_cell.angle_beta   90.00
_cell.angle_gamma   90.00
#
_symmetry.space_group_name_H-M   'P 1'
#
loop_
_entity.id
_entity.type
_entity.pdbx_description
1 polymer ?
#
loop_
_entity_poly.entity_id
_entity_poly.type
_entity_poly.pdbx_seq_one_letter_code
_entity_poly.pdbx_strand_id
1 'polypeptide(L)'
;MNMEELNETEKIADYFLGHLDDLDKMTIEEGRNIMWLSSLAAAQSDETALKTKCLNLLYHCCFYMKRLELEELWNIYWILNRALFVDYKIELEGNLYDLYRFIYEKLKGSVTGTYEKTDDANAELVIMITNQFLGNGHAPTMRILDYAYTLAESLQKQVMILNDASFHFYPCPWLAQNIKPSYVKEYNHIRKIRYKDYEFPFLQIAEYMPDLDAINKMLQPIYRLWPGLVYNVGASCLVADLCSMFTKTVSFPCSTDIPTSMCEYFLLGRELEESDRDQIARLEPYQKIIETVVNYQLVESSLKYQRSEFGIGDDSFVVAVVGNRLDAEISEEFITFMEEILNQQDVHFLMIGLINDKVRIQNRITKTEKLHFAGNLKEAGQVIKLCNVYCNPKRSGGGRSSFEALAHGVPVVTLKFGDVYYTCGKEFAVDAYEDFSGRIHRYVTDFAYYEATKGKALERVAVLSDLYGTQRKILDQIL
;
A
#
# COMPACT_ATOMS: atom_id res chain seq x y z
N MET A 1 8.44 19.52 -18.60
CA MET A 1 9.71 20.21 -18.43
C MET A 1 10.58 19.73 -19.56
N ASN A 2 11.19 20.64 -20.29
CA ASN A 2 12.22 20.26 -21.25
C ASN A 2 13.52 19.89 -20.50
N MET A 3 14.50 19.35 -21.22
CA MET A 3 15.76 18.90 -20.61
C MET A 3 16.54 20.03 -19.93
N GLU A 4 16.46 21.26 -20.46
CA GLU A 4 17.13 22.43 -19.87
C GLU A 4 16.50 22.81 -18.52
N GLU A 5 15.17 22.82 -18.43
CA GLU A 5 14.44 23.08 -17.18
C GLU A 5 14.72 22.03 -16.10
N LEU A 6 14.84 20.75 -16.49
CA LEU A 6 15.22 19.67 -15.58
C LEU A 6 16.64 19.86 -15.04
N ASN A 7 17.60 20.20 -15.90
CA ASN A 7 18.98 20.46 -15.51
C ASN A 7 19.12 21.66 -14.58
N GLU A 8 18.38 22.75 -14.82
CA GLU A 8 18.36 23.90 -13.92
C GLU A 8 17.73 23.55 -12.57
N THR A 9 16.67 22.74 -12.58
CA THR A 9 16.03 22.27 -11.33
C THR A 9 16.97 21.37 -10.53
N GLU A 10 17.76 20.53 -11.20
CA GLU A 10 18.79 19.72 -10.54
C GLU A 10 19.82 20.61 -9.82
N LYS A 11 20.32 21.66 -10.47
CA LYS A 11 21.27 22.60 -9.84
C LYS A 11 20.68 23.30 -8.62
N ILE A 12 19.41 23.69 -8.69
CA ILE A 12 18.69 24.28 -7.55
C ILE A 12 18.59 23.26 -6.41
N ALA A 13 18.24 22.02 -6.73
CA ALA A 13 18.15 20.96 -5.73
C ALA A 13 19.50 20.68 -5.07
N ASP A 14 20.58 20.56 -5.86
CA ASP A 14 21.93 20.37 -5.35
C ASP A 14 22.39 21.52 -4.46
N TYR A 15 22.06 22.77 -4.82
CA TYR A 15 22.37 23.94 -3.99
C TYR A 15 21.72 23.82 -2.61
N PHE A 16 20.39 23.63 -2.56
CA PHE A 16 19.67 23.64 -1.28
C PHE A 16 19.94 22.39 -0.44
N LEU A 17 20.10 21.22 -1.05
CA LEU A 17 20.51 20.02 -0.31
C LEU A 17 21.89 20.20 0.33
N GLY A 18 22.79 20.96 -0.29
CA GLY A 18 24.08 21.36 0.30
C GLY A 18 23.99 22.50 1.34
N HIS A 19 22.88 23.23 1.41
CA HIS A 19 22.71 24.45 2.21
C HIS A 19 21.31 24.52 2.84
N LEU A 20 20.89 23.49 3.58
CA LEU A 20 19.52 23.40 4.12
C LEU A 20 19.10 24.62 4.98
N ASP A 21 20.04 25.23 5.69
CA ASP A 21 19.78 26.45 6.49
C ASP A 21 19.36 27.66 5.64
N ASP A 22 19.65 27.66 4.34
CA ASP A 22 19.18 28.71 3.44
C ASP A 22 17.69 28.61 3.16
N LEU A 23 17.06 27.43 3.35
CA LEU A 23 15.61 27.27 3.20
C LEU A 23 14.83 28.13 4.20
N ASP A 24 15.38 28.35 5.40
CA ASP A 24 14.79 29.19 6.45
C ASP A 24 14.91 30.70 6.14
N LYS A 25 15.84 31.09 5.25
CA LYS A 25 16.07 32.49 4.88
C LYS A 25 15.13 32.97 3.78
N MET A 26 14.45 32.05 3.11
CA MET A 26 13.58 32.35 1.98
C MET A 26 12.27 33.00 2.42
N THR A 27 11.73 33.84 1.55
CA THR A 27 10.31 34.19 1.63
C THR A 27 9.45 32.94 1.38
N ILE A 28 8.20 32.97 1.85
CA ILE A 28 7.27 31.87 1.61
C ILE A 28 6.97 31.65 0.11
N GLU A 29 7.02 32.72 -0.69
CA GLU A 29 6.82 32.67 -2.14
C GLU A 29 7.98 31.97 -2.84
N GLU A 30 9.23 32.32 -2.49
CA GLU A 30 10.43 31.66 -3.01
C GLU A 30 10.44 30.16 -2.65
N GLY A 31 10.11 29.83 -1.41
CA GLY A 31 10.03 28.43 -0.99
C GLY A 31 8.93 27.64 -1.70
N ARG A 32 7.75 28.25 -1.93
CA ARG A 32 6.67 27.65 -2.73
C ARG A 32 7.08 27.45 -4.19
N ASN A 33 7.89 28.34 -4.76
CA ASN A 33 8.45 28.14 -6.10
C ASN A 33 9.40 26.92 -6.14
N ILE A 34 10.24 26.74 -5.12
CA ILE A 34 11.12 25.56 -5.01
C ILE A 34 10.31 24.27 -4.85
N MET A 35 9.27 24.30 -4.02
CA MET A 35 8.34 23.17 -3.87
C MET A 35 7.68 22.80 -5.20
N TRP A 36 7.20 23.80 -5.95
CA TRP A 36 6.59 23.59 -7.26
C TRP A 36 7.58 22.97 -8.25
N LEU A 37 8.77 23.57 -8.40
CA LEU A 37 9.80 23.06 -9.30
C LEU A 37 10.22 21.63 -8.95
N SER A 38 10.45 21.35 -7.67
CA SER A 38 10.90 20.04 -7.20
C SER A 38 9.83 18.97 -7.39
N SER A 39 8.58 19.26 -7.03
CA SER A 39 7.47 18.32 -7.25
C SER A 39 7.21 18.08 -8.74
N LEU A 40 7.35 19.11 -9.59
CA LEU A 40 7.18 18.99 -11.04
C LEU A 40 8.29 18.14 -11.67
N ALA A 41 9.55 18.39 -11.31
CA ALA A 41 10.69 17.61 -11.79
C ALA A 41 10.62 16.15 -11.30
N ALA A 42 10.25 15.91 -10.04
CA ALA A 42 10.03 14.56 -9.53
C ALA A 42 8.89 13.82 -10.27
N ALA A 43 7.86 14.54 -10.71
CA ALA A 43 6.75 13.96 -11.45
C ALA A 43 7.05 13.69 -12.93
N GLN A 44 7.96 14.44 -13.55
CA GLN A 44 8.18 14.43 -15.00
C GLN A 44 9.53 13.87 -15.46
N SER A 45 10.53 13.82 -14.57
CA SER A 45 11.82 13.22 -14.90
C SER A 45 11.64 11.72 -15.16
N ASP A 46 12.47 11.13 -16.01
CA ASP A 46 12.62 9.68 -16.13
C ASP A 46 13.81 9.17 -15.29
N GLU A 47 14.67 10.08 -14.83
CA GLU A 47 15.88 9.76 -14.08
C GLU A 47 15.59 9.64 -12.58
N THR A 48 15.79 8.44 -12.03
CA THR A 48 15.62 8.17 -10.58
C THR A 48 16.48 9.10 -9.72
N ALA A 49 17.71 9.43 -10.15
CA ALA A 49 18.61 10.31 -9.38
C ALA A 49 18.01 11.71 -9.17
N LEU A 50 17.52 12.35 -10.23
CA LEU A 50 16.87 13.66 -10.12
C LEU A 50 15.58 13.60 -9.31
N LYS A 51 14.75 12.55 -9.51
CA LYS A 51 13.55 12.33 -8.69
C LYS A 51 13.90 12.28 -7.21
N THR A 52 14.89 11.47 -6.85
CA THR A 52 15.34 11.30 -5.47
C THR A 52 15.83 12.62 -4.87
N LYS A 53 16.65 13.41 -5.59
CA LYS A 53 17.08 14.74 -5.13
C LYS A 53 15.90 15.68 -4.86
N CYS A 54 14.97 15.79 -5.82
CA CYS A 54 13.81 16.66 -5.68
C CYS A 54 12.87 16.25 -4.54
N LEU A 55 12.65 14.94 -4.34
CA LEU A 55 11.85 14.42 -3.23
C LEU A 55 12.52 14.67 -1.87
N ASN A 56 13.85 14.51 -1.78
CA ASN A 56 14.60 14.87 -0.58
C ASN A 56 14.52 16.37 -0.27
N LEU A 57 14.58 17.23 -1.29
CA LEU A 57 14.41 18.67 -1.07
C LEU A 57 13.00 18.98 -0.54
N LEU A 58 11.95 18.37 -1.10
CA LEU A 58 10.58 18.52 -0.59
C LEU A 58 10.45 18.05 0.87
N TYR A 59 11.09 16.93 1.23
CA TYR A 59 11.15 16.44 2.59
C TYR A 59 11.77 17.49 3.53
N HIS A 60 12.94 18.04 3.18
CA HIS A 60 13.62 19.04 4.01
C HIS A 60 12.86 20.38 4.10
N CYS A 61 12.18 20.81 3.03
CA CYS A 61 11.30 21.98 3.08
C CYS A 61 10.30 21.90 4.25
N CYS A 62 9.78 20.71 4.57
CA CYS A 62 8.84 20.50 5.67
C CYS A 62 9.38 20.91 7.04
N PHE A 63 10.69 20.78 7.26
CA PHE A 63 11.32 21.01 8.57
C PHE A 63 12.02 22.37 8.65
N TYR A 64 12.57 22.86 7.55
CA TYR A 64 13.36 24.09 7.53
C TYR A 64 12.56 25.34 7.20
N MET A 65 11.44 25.24 6.47
CA MET A 65 10.60 26.40 6.16
C MET A 65 9.62 26.71 7.30
N LYS A 66 9.79 27.87 7.96
CA LYS A 66 9.03 28.27 9.17
C LYS A 66 7.53 28.55 8.99
N ARG A 67 6.99 28.51 7.77
CA ARG A 67 5.62 28.99 7.46
C ARG A 67 4.86 28.10 6.49
N LEU A 68 5.20 26.81 6.44
CA LEU A 68 4.37 25.85 5.71
C LEU A 68 3.09 25.57 6.48
N GLU A 69 1.98 25.69 5.76
CA GLU A 69 0.65 25.34 6.25
C GLU A 69 0.49 23.82 6.32
N LEU A 70 -0.47 23.37 7.12
CA LEU A 70 -0.66 21.95 7.37
C LEU A 70 -1.05 21.18 6.10
N GLU A 71 -1.84 21.81 5.23
CA GLU A 71 -2.23 21.27 3.93
C GLU A 71 -1.01 21.08 3.02
N GLU A 72 -0.04 22.00 3.08
CA GLU A 72 1.20 21.90 2.29
C GLU A 72 2.04 20.71 2.75
N LEU A 73 2.22 20.56 4.06
CA LEU A 73 2.93 19.42 4.67
C LEU A 73 2.25 18.09 4.31
N TRP A 74 0.93 18.05 4.36
CA TRP A 74 0.16 16.84 4.05
C TRP A 74 0.22 16.44 2.58
N ASN A 75 0.24 17.43 1.67
CA ASN A 75 0.48 17.16 0.26
C ASN A 75 1.88 16.57 0.02
N ILE A 76 2.92 17.16 0.64
CA ILE A 76 4.29 16.64 0.54
C ILE A 76 4.34 15.21 1.08
N TYR A 77 3.74 14.94 2.24
CA TYR A 77 3.65 13.61 2.83
C TYR A 77 3.14 12.56 1.83
N TRP A 78 2.01 12.83 1.16
CA TRP A 78 1.44 11.88 0.21
C TRP A 78 2.25 11.76 -1.09
N ILE A 79 2.90 12.85 -1.55
CA ILE A 79 3.86 12.80 -2.68
C ILE A 79 5.01 11.84 -2.36
N LEU A 80 5.61 11.98 -1.18
CA LEU A 80 6.71 11.12 -0.74
C LEU A 80 6.23 9.67 -0.55
N ASN A 81 5.10 9.47 0.14
CA ASN A 81 4.52 8.15 0.37
C ASN A 81 4.27 7.40 -0.95
N ARG A 82 3.65 8.08 -1.92
CA ARG A 82 3.39 7.48 -3.24
C ARG A 82 4.69 7.17 -3.99
N ALA A 83 5.66 8.08 -3.96
CA ALA A 83 6.92 7.90 -4.67
C ALA A 83 7.66 6.64 -4.18
N LEU A 84 7.82 6.50 -2.86
CA LEU A 84 8.43 5.32 -2.23
C LEU A 84 7.68 4.02 -2.52
N PHE A 85 6.35 4.09 -2.62
CA PHE A 85 5.53 2.90 -2.90
C PHE A 85 5.51 2.48 -4.37
N VAL A 86 5.75 3.40 -5.30
CA VAL A 86 5.74 3.14 -6.75
C VAL A 86 7.12 2.76 -7.26
N ASP A 87 8.18 3.42 -6.76
CA ASP A 87 9.56 3.19 -7.18
C ASP A 87 10.44 2.85 -5.97
N TYR A 88 10.75 1.57 -5.83
CA TYR A 88 11.57 1.05 -4.73
C TYR A 88 13.03 1.53 -4.78
N LYS A 89 13.45 2.19 -5.86
CA LYS A 89 14.82 2.74 -5.99
C LYS A 89 14.93 4.15 -5.42
N ILE A 90 13.81 4.78 -5.05
CA ILE A 90 13.81 6.08 -4.41
C ILE A 90 14.22 5.90 -2.95
N GLU A 91 15.24 6.63 -2.53
CA GLU A 91 15.76 6.64 -1.17
C GLU A 91 15.61 8.04 -0.58
N LEU A 92 14.97 8.15 0.59
CA LEU A 92 14.95 9.41 1.33
C LEU A 92 16.13 9.45 2.31
N GLU A 93 16.80 10.59 2.38
CA GLU A 93 17.79 10.93 3.40
C GLU A 93 17.15 10.96 4.79
N GLY A 94 15.88 11.37 4.86
CA GLY A 94 15.05 11.33 6.06
C GLY A 94 14.12 10.12 6.11
N ASN A 95 13.11 10.18 6.98
CA ASN A 95 12.15 9.09 7.15
C ASN A 95 10.71 9.64 7.12
N LEU A 96 9.84 8.97 6.36
CA LEU A 96 8.44 9.36 6.20
C LEU A 96 7.69 9.40 7.55
N TYR A 97 8.06 8.52 8.50
CA TYR A 97 7.56 8.51 9.87
C TYR A 97 7.84 9.82 10.60
N ASP A 98 9.03 10.40 10.44
CA ASP A 98 9.38 11.66 11.11
C ASP A 98 8.56 12.83 10.60
N LEU A 99 8.30 12.89 9.29
CA LEU A 99 7.40 13.87 8.70
C LEU A 99 5.96 13.68 9.19
N TYR A 100 5.49 12.43 9.21
CA TYR A 100 4.15 12.13 9.72
C TYR A 100 3.99 12.55 11.19
N ARG A 101 4.96 12.21 12.04
CA ARG A 101 5.00 12.61 13.45
C ARG A 101 4.98 14.12 13.60
N PHE A 102 5.77 14.84 12.80
CA PHE A 102 5.78 16.31 12.80
C PHE A 102 4.40 16.92 12.46
N ILE A 103 3.71 16.36 11.46
CA ILE A 103 2.35 16.76 11.08
C ILE A 103 1.36 16.44 12.21
N TYR A 104 1.45 15.23 12.78
CA TYR A 104 0.61 14.80 13.89
C TYR A 104 0.75 15.69 15.13
N GLU A 105 1.97 16.05 15.54
CA GLU A 105 2.19 16.89 16.72
C GLU A 105 1.63 18.32 16.53
N LYS A 106 1.74 18.89 15.32
CA LYS A 106 1.07 20.15 14.97
C LYS A 106 -0.45 20.05 15.11
N LEU A 107 -1.03 18.97 14.58
CA LEU A 107 -2.45 18.68 14.66
C LEU A 107 -2.92 18.50 16.10
N LYS A 108 -2.23 17.69 16.88
CA LYS A 108 -2.52 17.41 18.29
C LYS A 108 -2.49 18.69 19.12
N GLY A 109 -1.53 19.58 18.88
CA GLY A 109 -1.46 20.90 19.53
C GLY A 109 -2.61 21.84 19.18
N SER A 110 -3.35 21.57 18.11
CA SER A 110 -4.53 22.34 17.67
C SER A 110 -5.87 21.68 18.06
N VAL A 111 -5.83 20.56 18.79
CA VAL A 111 -7.04 19.96 19.34
C VAL A 111 -7.55 20.78 20.51
N THR A 112 -8.83 21.14 20.46
CA THR A 112 -9.49 22.02 21.44
C THR A 112 -10.23 21.27 22.55
N GLY A 113 -10.59 20.01 22.30
CA GLY A 113 -11.26 19.16 23.27
C GLY A 113 -10.33 18.68 24.38
N THR A 114 -10.87 18.54 25.59
CA THR A 114 -10.20 17.80 26.68
C THR A 114 -10.72 16.37 26.70
N TYR A 115 -9.81 15.42 26.80
CA TYR A 115 -10.13 14.00 26.79
C TYR A 115 -9.42 13.30 27.94
N GLU A 116 -10.11 12.34 28.56
CA GLU A 116 -9.53 11.50 29.60
C GLU A 116 -9.40 10.07 29.06
N LYS A 117 -8.21 9.48 29.21
CA LYS A 117 -7.98 8.09 28.82
C LYS A 117 -8.59 7.16 29.85
N THR A 118 -9.53 6.34 29.41
CA THR A 118 -10.16 5.31 30.23
C THR A 118 -9.84 3.94 29.64
N ASP A 119 -9.17 3.10 30.43
CA ASP A 119 -8.94 1.71 30.08
C ASP A 119 -10.10 0.85 30.64
N ASP A 120 -11.25 0.86 29.96
CA ASP A 120 -12.33 -0.10 30.24
C ASP A 120 -12.17 -1.35 29.38
N ALA A 121 -11.66 -2.42 29.97
CA ALA A 121 -11.53 -3.72 29.32
C ALA A 121 -12.89 -4.34 28.94
N ASN A 122 -14.01 -3.85 29.50
CA ASN A 122 -15.36 -4.32 29.18
C ASN A 122 -16.01 -3.54 28.02
N ALA A 123 -15.33 -2.54 27.46
CA ALA A 123 -15.88 -1.79 26.34
C ALA A 123 -15.90 -2.66 25.07
N GLU A 124 -17.10 -3.08 24.66
CA GLU A 124 -17.32 -3.99 23.53
C GLU A 124 -17.24 -3.31 22.15
N LEU A 125 -17.24 -1.97 22.10
CA LEU A 125 -17.22 -1.21 20.86
C LEU A 125 -15.81 -1.07 20.30
N VAL A 126 -15.64 -1.55 19.06
CA VAL A 126 -14.49 -1.32 18.21
C VAL A 126 -14.88 -0.37 17.08
N ILE A 127 -14.15 0.73 16.94
CA ILE A 127 -14.29 1.63 15.79
C ILE A 127 -13.21 1.28 14.77
N MET A 128 -13.62 0.66 13.68
CA MET A 128 -12.78 0.38 12.53
C MET A 128 -12.62 1.66 11.71
N ILE A 129 -11.39 2.14 11.52
CA ILE A 129 -11.12 3.40 10.83
C ILE A 129 -10.15 3.20 9.66
N THR A 130 -10.32 3.98 8.59
CA THR A 130 -9.43 3.95 7.42
C THR A 130 -9.26 5.34 6.81
N ASN A 131 -8.16 5.54 6.07
CA ASN A 131 -7.87 6.77 5.35
C ASN A 131 -8.57 6.87 3.97
N GLN A 132 -9.09 5.76 3.46
CA GLN A 132 -9.78 5.71 2.18
C GLN A 132 -10.75 4.53 2.06
N PHE A 133 -12.02 4.82 1.73
CA PHE A 133 -13.05 3.82 1.51
C PHE A 133 -13.68 3.98 0.11
N LEU A 134 -13.50 3.00 -0.78
CA LEU A 134 -13.84 3.12 -2.22
C LEU A 134 -14.79 2.04 -2.77
N GLY A 135 -15.17 1.05 -1.95
CA GLY A 135 -15.98 -0.11 -2.38
C GLY A 135 -15.17 -1.36 -2.73
N ASN A 136 -15.84 -2.36 -3.31
CA ASN A 136 -15.37 -3.75 -3.35
C ASN A 136 -14.13 -4.00 -4.24
N GLY A 137 -13.84 -3.13 -5.20
CA GLY A 137 -12.65 -3.24 -6.05
C GLY A 137 -11.36 -2.77 -5.38
N HIS A 138 -11.44 -2.19 -4.18
CA HIS A 138 -10.31 -1.61 -3.46
C HIS A 138 -9.89 -2.52 -2.31
N ALA A 139 -8.69 -3.09 -2.39
CA ALA A 139 -8.21 -4.09 -1.43
C ALA A 139 -8.19 -3.60 0.04
N PRO A 140 -7.76 -2.36 0.37
CA PRO A 140 -7.91 -1.81 1.72
C PRO A 140 -9.36 -1.77 2.20
N THR A 141 -10.32 -1.37 1.35
CA THR A 141 -11.76 -1.39 1.70
C THR A 141 -12.22 -2.81 2.02
N MET A 142 -11.82 -3.79 1.22
CA MET A 142 -12.21 -5.18 1.48
C MET A 142 -11.64 -5.69 2.80
N ARG A 143 -10.41 -5.31 3.14
CA ARG A 143 -9.78 -5.70 4.40
C ARG A 143 -10.50 -5.15 5.62
N ILE A 144 -10.87 -3.87 5.61
CA ILE A 144 -11.65 -3.30 6.73
C ILE A 144 -13.01 -3.98 6.87
N LEU A 145 -13.68 -4.33 5.76
CA LEU A 145 -14.95 -5.04 5.79
C LEU A 145 -14.83 -6.48 6.30
N ASP A 146 -13.80 -7.20 5.87
CA ASP A 146 -13.49 -8.55 6.34
C ASP A 146 -13.19 -8.58 7.84
N TYR A 147 -12.43 -7.60 8.34
CA TYR A 147 -12.09 -7.50 9.76
C TYR A 147 -13.30 -7.06 10.58
N ALA A 148 -14.05 -6.05 10.13
CA ALA A 148 -15.29 -5.62 10.77
C ALA A 148 -16.30 -6.77 10.90
N TYR A 149 -16.47 -7.57 9.84
CA TYR A 149 -17.31 -8.76 9.85
C TYR A 149 -16.82 -9.80 10.85
N THR A 150 -15.53 -10.13 10.83
CA THR A 150 -14.96 -11.13 11.75
C THR A 150 -15.10 -10.71 13.21
N LEU A 151 -14.86 -9.43 13.52
CA LEU A 151 -15.01 -8.87 14.85
C LEU A 151 -16.47 -8.94 15.33
N ALA A 152 -17.43 -8.59 14.47
CA ALA A 152 -18.84 -8.56 14.83
C ALA A 152 -19.48 -9.94 14.90
N GLU A 153 -19.28 -10.78 13.89
CA GLU A 153 -19.91 -12.09 13.76
C GLU A 153 -19.20 -13.15 14.60
N SER A 154 -17.88 -13.27 14.47
CA SER A 154 -17.15 -14.38 15.07
C SER A 154 -16.67 -14.08 16.49
N LEU A 155 -16.39 -12.80 16.79
CA LEU A 155 -15.85 -12.35 18.08
C LEU A 155 -16.84 -11.53 18.90
N GLN A 156 -18.08 -11.36 18.42
CA GLN A 156 -19.20 -10.75 19.14
C GLN A 156 -18.93 -9.32 19.65
N LYS A 157 -18.05 -8.57 18.96
CA LYS A 157 -17.79 -7.15 19.24
C LYS A 157 -18.84 -6.25 18.58
N GLN A 158 -19.12 -5.11 19.19
CA GLN A 158 -19.86 -4.05 18.52
C GLN A 158 -18.90 -3.32 17.57
N VAL A 159 -19.29 -3.14 16.31
CA VAL A 159 -18.40 -2.54 15.30
C VAL A 159 -19.06 -1.36 14.61
N MET A 160 -18.34 -0.24 14.54
CA MET A 160 -18.64 0.90 13.68
C MET A 160 -17.50 1.11 12.69
N ILE A 161 -17.81 1.47 11.45
CA ILE A 161 -16.82 1.80 10.42
C ILE A 161 -16.78 3.32 10.21
N LEU A 162 -15.58 3.89 10.20
CA LEU A 162 -15.33 5.30 9.96
C LEU A 162 -14.29 5.45 8.82
N ASN A 163 -14.64 6.19 7.78
CA ASN A 163 -13.65 6.70 6.84
C ASN A 163 -13.24 8.11 7.29
N ASP A 164 -12.03 8.27 7.82
CA ASP A 164 -11.53 9.61 8.19
C ASP A 164 -11.12 10.44 6.96
N ALA A 165 -11.09 9.79 5.79
CA ALA A 165 -10.79 10.41 4.51
C ALA A 165 -9.44 11.15 4.51
N SER A 166 -8.46 10.69 5.30
CA SER A 166 -7.10 11.25 5.35
C SER A 166 -6.44 11.34 3.95
N PHE A 167 -6.80 10.46 3.00
CA PHE A 167 -6.32 10.55 1.61
C PHE A 167 -7.13 11.52 0.74
N HIS A 168 -8.30 12.01 1.18
CA HIS A 168 -9.07 13.06 0.49
C HIS A 168 -8.55 14.45 0.90
N PHE A 169 -7.43 14.88 0.35
CA PHE A 169 -6.80 16.15 0.70
C PHE A 169 -6.92 17.22 -0.39
N TYR A 170 -6.81 18.49 0.03
CA TYR A 170 -6.82 19.64 -0.87
C TYR A 170 -5.57 19.60 -1.76
N PRO A 171 -5.69 19.63 -3.11
CA PRO A 171 -4.52 19.70 -3.98
C PRO A 171 -3.84 21.07 -3.86
N CYS A 172 -2.68 21.12 -3.22
CA CYS A 172 -1.93 22.35 -3.02
C CYS A 172 -1.48 22.95 -4.36
N PRO A 173 -1.78 24.24 -4.65
CA PRO A 173 -1.42 24.89 -5.92
C PRO A 173 0.10 25.08 -6.09
N TRP A 174 0.87 25.02 -5.00
CA TRP A 174 2.33 25.17 -4.99
C TRP A 174 3.07 23.85 -5.16
N LEU A 175 2.35 22.76 -5.45
CA LEU A 175 2.91 21.43 -5.68
C LEU A 175 2.31 20.85 -6.95
N ALA A 176 3.16 20.31 -7.83
CA ALA A 176 2.71 19.58 -9.00
C ALA A 176 1.99 18.30 -8.56
N GLN A 177 0.68 18.28 -8.81
CA GLN A 177 -0.18 17.19 -8.37
C GLN A 177 -0.06 16.00 -9.33
N ASN A 178 0.69 14.98 -8.92
CA ASN A 178 0.78 13.69 -9.60
C ASN A 178 -0.01 12.58 -8.89
N ILE A 179 -0.75 12.95 -7.85
CA ILE A 179 -1.68 12.10 -7.11
C ILE A 179 -3.08 12.57 -7.41
N LYS A 180 -3.96 11.63 -7.73
CA LYS A 180 -5.38 11.89 -7.80
C LYS A 180 -6.08 11.05 -6.75
N PRO A 181 -6.30 11.60 -5.54
CA PRO A 181 -7.05 10.89 -4.52
C PRO A 181 -8.42 10.48 -5.03
N SER A 182 -8.73 9.20 -4.86
CA SER A 182 -10.08 8.71 -5.10
C SER A 182 -10.92 8.92 -3.85
N TYR A 183 -12.14 9.40 -4.02
CA TYR A 183 -13.07 9.68 -2.94
C TYR A 183 -14.50 9.51 -3.44
N VAL A 184 -15.31 8.74 -2.71
CA VAL A 184 -16.70 8.43 -3.09
C VAL A 184 -17.62 9.35 -2.27
N LYS A 185 -18.09 10.43 -2.90
CA LYS A 185 -18.88 11.47 -2.23
C LYS A 185 -20.23 10.96 -1.72
N GLU A 186 -20.79 9.96 -2.37
CA GLU A 186 -22.06 9.34 -2.02
C GLU A 186 -22.05 8.81 -0.58
N TYR A 187 -20.91 8.33 -0.11
CA TYR A 187 -20.73 7.83 1.25
C TYR A 187 -20.90 8.90 2.33
N ASN A 188 -20.85 10.21 2.01
CA ASN A 188 -21.16 11.30 2.94
C ASN A 188 -22.59 11.23 3.50
N HIS A 189 -23.51 10.64 2.72
CA HIS A 189 -24.92 10.56 3.05
C HIS A 189 -25.34 9.15 3.50
N ILE A 190 -24.40 8.20 3.50
CA ILE A 190 -24.64 6.83 3.94
C ILE A 190 -24.36 6.74 5.45
N ARG A 191 -25.31 6.16 6.18
CA ARG A 191 -25.19 5.94 7.63
C ARG A 191 -24.85 4.51 7.99
N LYS A 192 -24.94 3.60 7.02
CA LYS A 192 -24.69 2.18 7.22
C LYS A 192 -24.12 1.53 5.97
N ILE A 193 -23.15 0.63 6.16
CA ILE A 193 -22.57 -0.18 5.08
C ILE A 193 -23.01 -1.64 5.28
N ARG A 194 -23.57 -2.23 4.23
CA ARG A 194 -23.88 -3.66 4.20
C ARG A 194 -22.68 -4.44 3.67
N TYR A 195 -22.30 -5.49 4.37
CA TYR A 195 -21.31 -6.45 3.91
C TYR A 195 -21.71 -7.84 4.35
N LYS A 196 -21.83 -8.75 3.37
CA LYS A 196 -22.48 -10.06 3.55
C LYS A 196 -23.87 -9.87 4.17
N ASP A 197 -24.18 -10.58 5.25
CA ASP A 197 -25.41 -10.54 6.03
C ASP A 197 -25.39 -9.51 7.18
N TYR A 198 -24.30 -8.75 7.35
CA TYR A 198 -24.16 -7.72 8.37
C TYR A 198 -24.34 -6.29 7.84
N GLU A 199 -24.80 -5.40 8.73
CA GLU A 199 -24.97 -3.98 8.47
C GLU A 199 -24.27 -3.17 9.57
N PHE A 200 -23.21 -2.45 9.20
CA PHE A 200 -22.38 -1.67 10.11
C PHE A 200 -22.81 -0.20 10.12
N PRO A 201 -22.93 0.46 11.30
CA PRO A 201 -22.93 1.91 11.37
C PRO A 201 -21.70 2.47 10.64
N PHE A 202 -21.93 3.51 9.84
CA PHE A 202 -20.92 4.09 8.97
C PHE A 202 -20.93 5.61 9.02
N LEU A 203 -19.74 6.19 8.99
CA LEU A 203 -19.52 7.63 8.87
C LEU A 203 -18.32 7.91 7.96
N GLN A 204 -18.36 9.03 7.26
CA GLN A 204 -17.27 9.53 6.44
C GLN A 204 -17.10 11.03 6.67
N ILE A 205 -15.85 11.48 6.82
CA ILE A 205 -15.52 12.93 6.83
C ILE A 205 -15.66 13.47 5.42
N ALA A 206 -16.44 14.53 5.24
CA ALA A 206 -16.77 15.10 3.94
C ALA A 206 -15.78 16.16 3.47
N GLU A 207 -15.10 16.78 4.43
CA GLU A 207 -14.13 17.85 4.25
C GLU A 207 -12.80 17.32 3.70
N TYR A 208 -12.01 18.22 3.11
CA TYR A 208 -10.65 17.87 2.69
C TYR A 208 -9.73 17.78 3.90
N MET A 209 -8.98 16.69 4.02
CA MET A 209 -8.06 16.48 5.14
C MET A 209 -6.67 17.07 4.86
N PRO A 210 -5.96 17.57 5.88
CA PRO A 210 -6.41 17.72 7.26
C PRO A 210 -7.23 18.99 7.46
N ASP A 211 -8.48 18.86 7.92
CA ASP A 211 -9.31 19.99 8.34
C ASP A 211 -9.45 19.98 9.87
N LEU A 212 -8.94 21.03 10.52
CA LEU A 212 -8.91 21.12 11.98
C LEU A 212 -10.30 21.12 12.60
N ASP A 213 -11.27 21.77 11.98
CA ASP A 213 -12.64 21.86 12.50
C ASP A 213 -13.36 20.53 12.35
N ALA A 214 -13.23 19.86 11.19
CA ALA A 214 -13.77 18.52 10.95
C ALA A 214 -13.17 17.49 11.92
N ILE A 215 -11.85 17.51 12.13
CA ILE A 215 -11.16 16.64 13.10
C ILE A 215 -11.70 16.89 14.52
N ASN A 216 -11.74 18.14 14.98
CA ASN A 216 -12.24 18.46 16.32
C ASN A 216 -13.71 18.04 16.50
N LYS A 217 -14.55 18.28 15.49
CA LYS A 217 -15.96 17.85 15.47
C LYS A 217 -16.14 16.34 15.46
N MET A 218 -15.15 15.59 14.94
CA MET A 218 -15.19 14.13 14.89
C MET A 218 -14.73 13.47 16.20
N LEU A 219 -13.69 14.00 16.84
CA LEU A 219 -13.11 13.40 18.04
C LEU A 219 -14.09 13.38 19.22
N GLN A 220 -14.90 14.42 19.41
CA GLN A 220 -15.86 14.50 20.52
C GLN A 220 -16.96 13.43 20.45
N PRO A 221 -17.66 13.22 19.32
CA PRO A 221 -18.56 12.08 19.15
C PRO A 221 -17.89 10.73 19.39
N ILE A 222 -16.69 10.49 18.84
CA ILE A 222 -15.96 9.22 19.04
C ILE A 222 -15.70 9.00 20.54
N TYR A 223 -15.22 10.02 21.24
CA TYR A 223 -14.98 9.95 22.68
C TYR A 223 -16.26 9.59 23.46
N ARG A 224 -17.40 10.18 23.12
CA ARG A 224 -18.70 9.91 23.76
C ARG A 224 -19.28 8.53 23.47
N LEU A 225 -18.86 7.89 22.37
CA LEU A 225 -19.19 6.49 22.10
C LEU A 225 -18.45 5.53 23.04
N TRP A 226 -17.42 6.01 23.73
CA TRP A 226 -16.61 5.26 24.68
C TRP A 226 -16.10 3.92 24.10
N PRO A 227 -15.38 3.96 22.97
CA PRO A 227 -14.86 2.75 22.34
C PRO A 227 -13.78 2.10 23.22
N GLY A 228 -13.77 0.77 23.25
CA GLY A 228 -12.67 0.00 23.86
C GLY A 228 -11.42 -0.04 22.98
N LEU A 229 -11.60 0.13 21.67
CA LEU A 229 -10.52 0.13 20.69
C LEU A 229 -10.88 0.96 19.45
N VAL A 230 -9.92 1.74 18.97
CA VAL A 230 -9.93 2.26 17.59
C VAL A 230 -8.92 1.47 16.75
N TYR A 231 -9.42 0.80 15.73
CA TYR A 231 -8.65 -0.10 14.87
C TYR A 231 -8.51 0.51 13.48
N ASN A 232 -7.34 1.10 13.22
CA ASN A 232 -6.96 1.63 11.92
C ASN A 232 -6.50 0.52 10.96
N VAL A 233 -7.11 0.47 9.78
CA VAL A 233 -6.66 -0.32 8.63
C VAL A 233 -6.29 0.63 7.49
N GLY A 234 -4.99 0.71 7.16
CA GLY A 234 -4.46 1.60 6.12
C GLY A 234 -3.30 2.49 6.55
N ALA A 235 -2.89 2.43 7.82
CA ALA A 235 -1.92 3.36 8.44
C ALA A 235 -2.38 4.83 8.32
N SER A 236 -1.47 5.79 8.46
CA SER A 236 -1.62 7.23 8.13
C SER A 236 -3.04 7.78 8.21
N CYS A 237 -3.63 7.75 9.40
CA CYS A 237 -5.02 8.09 9.66
C CYS A 237 -5.05 9.01 10.87
N LEU A 238 -5.14 10.32 10.62
CA LEU A 238 -4.92 11.34 11.63
C LEU A 238 -5.96 11.26 12.76
N VAL A 239 -7.22 10.96 12.43
CA VAL A 239 -8.27 10.80 13.44
C VAL A 239 -8.03 9.57 14.31
N ALA A 240 -7.59 8.46 13.72
CA ALA A 240 -7.29 7.23 14.46
C ALA A 240 -6.21 7.46 15.50
N ASP A 241 -5.14 8.14 15.08
CA ASP A 241 -3.97 8.41 15.90
C ASP A 241 -4.28 9.38 17.03
N LEU A 242 -5.15 10.37 16.79
CA LEU A 242 -5.62 11.30 17.83
C LEU A 242 -6.55 10.63 18.85
N CYS A 243 -7.22 9.51 18.51
CA CYS A 243 -8.01 8.76 19.48
C CYS A 243 -7.16 8.14 20.61
N SER A 244 -5.83 8.04 20.43
CA SER A 244 -4.90 7.59 21.49
C SER A 244 -4.94 8.45 22.76
N MET A 245 -5.47 9.68 22.65
CA MET A 245 -5.71 10.57 23.78
C MET A 245 -6.75 10.01 24.78
N PHE A 246 -7.64 9.11 24.35
CA PHE A 246 -8.73 8.64 25.21
C PHE A 246 -9.07 7.14 25.15
N THR A 247 -8.55 6.40 24.18
CA THR A 247 -8.78 4.95 24.06
C THR A 247 -7.52 4.24 23.54
N LYS A 248 -7.53 2.91 23.58
CA LYS A 248 -6.50 2.09 22.95
C LYS A 248 -6.61 2.23 21.43
N THR A 249 -5.48 2.32 20.76
CA THR A 249 -5.45 2.46 19.30
C THR A 249 -4.48 1.47 18.69
N VAL A 250 -4.90 0.88 17.57
CA VAL A 250 -4.09 -0.06 16.81
C VAL A 250 -4.05 0.37 15.35
N SER A 251 -2.89 0.21 14.70
CA SER A 251 -2.72 0.48 13.27
C SER A 251 -2.19 -0.73 12.55
N PHE A 252 -2.89 -1.14 11.49
CA PHE A 252 -2.44 -2.15 10.55
C PHE A 252 -2.26 -1.53 9.17
N PRO A 253 -1.06 -1.63 8.56
CA PRO A 253 -0.84 -1.07 7.26
C PRO A 253 -1.46 -1.99 6.20
N CYS A 254 -1.68 -1.43 5.01
CA CYS A 254 -2.06 -2.25 3.85
C CYS A 254 -0.84 -2.76 3.05
N SER A 255 0.36 -2.59 3.60
CA SER A 255 1.65 -3.08 3.14
C SER A 255 2.28 -3.99 4.22
N THR A 256 3.55 -4.35 4.02
CA THR A 256 4.33 -5.23 4.90
C THR A 256 5.40 -4.49 5.71
N ASP A 257 5.43 -3.16 5.64
CA ASP A 257 6.28 -2.30 6.45
C ASP A 257 5.66 -2.01 7.81
N ILE A 258 6.47 -1.56 8.76
CA ILE A 258 5.97 -1.01 10.02
C ILE A 258 5.05 0.20 9.70
N PRO A 259 3.84 0.29 10.29
CA PRO A 259 2.91 1.37 10.00
C PRO A 259 3.48 2.77 10.25
N THR A 260 3.24 3.69 9.31
CA THR A 260 3.37 5.14 9.57
C THR A 260 2.12 5.65 10.29
N SER A 261 2.17 5.73 11.61
CA SER A 261 1.04 6.08 12.49
C SER A 261 1.56 6.52 13.88
N MET A 262 0.74 7.19 14.67
CA MET A 262 0.98 7.48 16.09
C MET A 262 0.05 6.67 17.02
N CYS A 263 -0.52 5.56 16.54
CA CYS A 263 -1.25 4.61 17.37
C CYS A 263 -0.35 3.95 18.45
N GLU A 264 -0.98 3.42 19.50
CA GLU A 264 -0.27 2.71 20.59
C GLU A 264 0.26 1.34 20.14
N TYR A 265 -0.53 0.59 19.37
CA TYR A 265 -0.16 -0.73 18.88
C TYR A 265 0.02 -0.75 17.36
N PHE A 266 1.14 -1.30 16.90
CA PHE A 266 1.46 -1.49 15.49
C PHE A 266 1.37 -2.96 15.14
N LEU A 267 0.51 -3.29 14.19
CA LEU A 267 0.40 -4.63 13.68
C LEU A 267 1.34 -4.77 12.48
N LEU A 268 2.30 -5.69 12.57
CA LEU A 268 3.23 -5.98 11.48
C LEU A 268 2.83 -7.31 10.82
N GLY A 269 2.50 -7.29 9.53
CA GLY A 269 2.00 -8.46 8.79
C GLY A 269 3.03 -9.56 8.48
N ARG A 270 4.14 -9.57 9.21
CA ARG A 270 5.29 -10.47 9.08
C ARG A 270 6.09 -10.47 10.40
N GLU A 271 7.09 -11.33 10.45
CA GLU A 271 8.10 -11.29 11.51
C GLU A 271 9.01 -10.06 11.33
N LEU A 272 9.53 -9.55 12.45
CA LEU A 272 10.53 -8.50 12.49
C LEU A 272 11.84 -8.98 11.88
N GLU A 273 12.46 -8.09 11.12
CA GLU A 273 13.74 -8.35 10.46
C GLU A 273 14.78 -7.29 10.87
N GLU A 274 16.07 -7.57 10.64
CA GLU A 274 17.15 -6.65 10.99
C GLU A 274 17.00 -5.29 10.28
N SER A 275 16.41 -5.27 9.08
CA SER A 275 16.12 -4.04 8.34
C SER A 275 15.13 -3.11 9.05
N ASP A 276 14.38 -3.61 10.04
CA ASP A 276 13.43 -2.78 10.81
C ASP A 276 14.11 -1.97 11.93
N ARG A 277 15.37 -2.29 12.26
CA ARG A 277 16.08 -1.73 13.42
C ARG A 277 16.02 -0.20 13.47
N ASP A 278 16.26 0.46 12.34
CA ASP A 278 16.28 1.92 12.26
C ASP A 278 14.88 2.53 12.42
N GLN A 279 13.83 1.83 11.97
CA GLN A 279 12.45 2.27 12.15
C GLN A 279 12.00 2.06 13.61
N ILE A 280 12.37 0.93 14.23
CA ILE A 280 12.10 0.64 15.64
C ILE A 280 12.73 1.70 16.54
N ALA A 281 13.95 2.13 16.24
CA ALA A 281 14.65 3.17 17.01
C ALA A 281 13.96 4.56 16.96
N ARG A 282 13.05 4.79 16.00
CA ARG A 282 12.30 6.05 15.86
C ARG A 282 10.94 6.02 16.56
N LEU A 283 10.49 4.86 17.02
CA LEU A 283 9.19 4.72 17.68
C LEU A 283 9.16 5.47 19.01
N GLU A 284 7.98 5.96 19.34
CA GLU A 284 7.72 6.55 20.64
C GLU A 284 7.76 5.47 21.74
N PRO A 285 8.18 5.80 22.97
CA PRO A 285 8.32 4.80 24.04
C PRO A 285 7.04 4.03 24.39
N TYR A 286 5.87 4.58 24.07
CA TYR A 286 4.58 3.93 24.32
C TYR A 286 4.16 2.96 23.21
N GLN A 287 4.80 3.01 22.04
CA GLN A 287 4.41 2.23 20.88
C GLN A 287 4.93 0.80 20.98
N LYS A 288 4.06 -0.15 20.63
CA LYS A 288 4.36 -1.58 20.71
C LYS A 288 4.08 -2.25 19.37
N ILE A 289 5.01 -3.07 18.91
CA ILE A 289 4.83 -3.89 17.70
C ILE A 289 4.26 -5.25 18.10
N ILE A 290 3.24 -5.70 17.38
CA ILE A 290 2.68 -7.04 17.44
C ILE A 290 2.83 -7.67 16.06
N GLU A 291 3.65 -8.71 15.98
CA GLU A 291 3.81 -9.53 14.77
C GLU A 291 2.54 -10.37 14.53
N THR A 292 2.04 -10.30 13.30
CA THR A 292 0.81 -10.96 12.85
C THR A 292 0.92 -11.37 11.39
N VAL A 293 -0.20 -11.76 10.78
CA VAL A 293 -0.27 -12.18 9.39
C VAL A 293 -1.26 -11.28 8.65
N VAL A 294 -0.93 -10.91 7.41
CA VAL A 294 -1.91 -10.28 6.52
C VAL A 294 -2.92 -11.33 6.06
N ASN A 295 -4.17 -11.17 6.49
CA ASN A 295 -5.23 -12.08 6.06
C ASN A 295 -5.91 -11.63 4.75
N TYR A 296 -6.48 -12.62 4.05
CA TYR A 296 -7.26 -12.42 2.84
C TYR A 296 -8.44 -13.41 2.78
N GLN A 297 -9.56 -12.99 2.21
CA GLN A 297 -10.66 -13.90 1.86
C GLN A 297 -10.84 -14.02 0.36
N LEU A 298 -10.99 -15.24 -0.14
CA LEU A 298 -11.39 -15.45 -1.53
C LEU A 298 -12.84 -15.00 -1.70
N VAL A 299 -13.11 -14.23 -2.74
CA VAL A 299 -14.49 -13.86 -3.09
C VAL A 299 -14.98 -14.89 -4.10
N GLU A 300 -16.14 -15.49 -3.84
CA GLU A 300 -16.79 -16.35 -4.82
C GLU A 300 -17.15 -15.55 -6.07
N SER A 301 -16.81 -16.10 -7.23
CA SER A 301 -17.08 -15.48 -8.51
C SER A 301 -17.79 -16.43 -9.44
N SER A 302 -18.82 -15.91 -10.12
CA SER A 302 -19.46 -16.59 -11.24
C SER A 302 -18.80 -16.26 -12.59
N LEU A 303 -17.85 -15.32 -12.61
CA LEU A 303 -17.16 -14.90 -13.83
C LEU A 303 -16.23 -16.01 -14.31
N LYS A 304 -16.23 -16.27 -15.62
CA LYS A 304 -15.38 -17.29 -16.24
C LYS A 304 -14.69 -16.69 -17.45
N TYR A 305 -13.40 -16.93 -17.54
CA TYR A 305 -12.56 -16.63 -18.68
C TYR A 305 -12.05 -17.94 -19.31
N GLN A 306 -11.63 -17.86 -20.56
CA GLN A 306 -10.98 -18.95 -21.30
C GLN A 306 -9.65 -18.48 -21.90
N ARG A 307 -8.69 -19.40 -22.06
CA ARG A 307 -7.37 -19.11 -22.64
C ARG A 307 -7.46 -18.60 -24.08
N SER A 308 -8.42 -19.10 -24.85
CA SER A 308 -8.69 -18.70 -26.23
C SER A 308 -9.05 -17.22 -26.37
N GLU A 309 -9.63 -16.59 -25.34
CA GLU A 309 -9.92 -15.15 -25.31
C GLU A 309 -8.64 -14.30 -25.34
N PHE A 310 -7.51 -14.89 -24.93
CA PHE A 310 -6.19 -14.25 -24.94
C PHE A 310 -5.30 -14.78 -26.06
N GLY A 311 -5.82 -15.59 -26.99
CA GLY A 311 -5.03 -16.18 -28.07
C GLY A 311 -4.05 -17.28 -27.60
N ILE A 312 -4.31 -17.89 -26.45
CA ILE A 312 -3.47 -18.94 -25.86
C ILE A 312 -4.15 -20.31 -26.00
N GLY A 313 -3.37 -21.33 -26.37
CA GLY A 313 -3.84 -22.72 -26.47
C GLY A 313 -4.03 -23.40 -25.11
N ASP A 314 -4.92 -24.39 -25.05
CA ASP A 314 -5.25 -25.07 -23.79
C ASP A 314 -4.07 -25.86 -23.21
N ASP A 315 -3.19 -26.42 -24.07
CA ASP A 315 -2.02 -27.19 -23.64
C ASP A 315 -0.76 -26.32 -23.39
N SER A 316 -0.82 -25.01 -23.63
CA SER A 316 0.31 -24.10 -23.44
C SER A 316 0.69 -23.96 -21.97
N PHE A 317 1.98 -23.83 -21.66
CA PHE A 317 2.41 -23.45 -20.32
C PHE A 317 2.41 -21.91 -20.18
N VAL A 318 1.62 -21.37 -19.26
CA VAL A 318 1.36 -19.92 -19.16
C VAL A 318 1.93 -19.33 -17.87
N VAL A 319 2.78 -18.33 -18.03
CA VAL A 319 3.36 -17.51 -16.97
C VAL A 319 2.56 -16.21 -16.86
N ALA A 320 1.86 -16.02 -15.75
CA ALA A 320 1.17 -14.77 -15.45
C ALA A 320 2.14 -13.71 -14.93
N VAL A 321 1.92 -12.45 -15.30
CA VAL A 321 2.48 -11.27 -14.65
C VAL A 321 1.33 -10.31 -14.36
N VAL A 322 1.09 -10.03 -13.08
CA VAL A 322 -0.14 -9.34 -12.64
C VAL A 322 0.18 -8.10 -11.82
N GLY A 323 -0.44 -6.97 -12.16
CA GLY A 323 -0.34 -5.74 -11.39
C GLY A 323 -1.12 -4.56 -11.99
N ASN A 324 -1.55 -3.63 -11.15
CA ASN A 324 -2.24 -2.41 -11.61
C ASN A 324 -1.29 -1.33 -12.13
N ARG A 325 0.02 -1.48 -11.86
CA ARG A 325 1.06 -0.48 -12.15
C ARG A 325 2.22 -1.09 -12.93
N LEU A 326 1.93 -2.11 -13.74
CA LEU A 326 2.96 -2.83 -14.51
C LEU A 326 3.76 -1.91 -15.43
N ASP A 327 3.16 -0.83 -15.92
CA ASP A 327 3.84 0.23 -16.68
C ASP A 327 5.09 0.78 -15.95
N ALA A 328 5.02 0.94 -14.62
CA ALA A 328 6.12 1.43 -13.78
C ALA A 328 6.89 0.30 -13.06
N GLU A 329 6.23 -0.80 -12.71
CA GLU A 329 6.79 -1.89 -11.90
C GLU A 329 7.58 -2.92 -12.74
N ILE A 330 7.45 -2.92 -14.07
CA ILE A 330 8.27 -3.76 -14.96
C ILE A 330 9.58 -3.04 -15.28
N SER A 331 10.67 -3.54 -14.70
CA SER A 331 12.04 -3.06 -14.96
C SER A 331 12.63 -3.65 -16.24
N GLU A 332 13.66 -3.00 -16.78
CA GLU A 332 14.45 -3.58 -17.89
C GLU A 332 15.03 -4.96 -17.54
N GLU A 333 15.47 -5.13 -16.29
CA GLU A 333 15.99 -6.39 -15.75
C GLU A 333 14.93 -7.51 -15.81
N PHE A 334 13.67 -7.20 -15.48
CA PHE A 334 12.57 -8.17 -15.59
C PHE A 334 12.26 -8.51 -17.06
N ILE A 335 12.36 -7.54 -17.97
CA ILE A 335 12.18 -7.78 -19.42
C ILE A 335 13.29 -8.69 -19.95
N THR A 336 14.55 -8.48 -19.53
CA THR A 336 15.68 -9.37 -19.87
C THR A 336 15.40 -10.79 -19.40
N PHE A 337 14.94 -10.97 -18.16
CA PHE A 337 14.52 -12.27 -17.64
C PHE A 337 13.41 -12.92 -18.49
N MET A 338 12.39 -12.15 -18.91
CA MET A 338 11.32 -12.68 -19.76
C MET A 338 11.86 -13.20 -21.10
N GLU A 339 12.79 -12.47 -21.72
CA GLU A 339 13.42 -12.89 -22.97
C GLU A 339 14.22 -14.19 -22.79
N GLU A 340 14.98 -14.31 -21.71
CA GLU A 340 15.74 -15.52 -21.40
C GLU A 340 14.84 -16.75 -21.24
N ILE A 341 13.74 -16.63 -20.50
CA ILE A 341 12.74 -17.69 -20.34
C ILE A 341 12.16 -18.10 -21.70
N LEU A 342 11.73 -17.13 -22.51
CA LEU A 342 11.12 -17.41 -23.81
C LEU A 342 12.11 -18.11 -24.75
N ASN A 343 13.40 -17.84 -24.62
CA ASN A 343 14.44 -18.48 -25.41
C ASN A 343 14.77 -19.91 -24.94
N GLN A 344 14.62 -20.20 -23.65
CA GLN A 344 14.95 -21.50 -23.07
C GLN A 344 13.76 -22.48 -22.98
N GLN A 345 12.54 -21.98 -22.86
CA GLN A 345 11.34 -22.79 -22.57
C GLN A 345 10.21 -22.50 -23.56
N ASP A 346 9.36 -23.51 -23.79
CA ASP A 346 8.13 -23.36 -24.57
C ASP A 346 6.97 -22.85 -23.70
N VAL A 347 7.02 -21.56 -23.34
CA VAL A 347 6.03 -20.92 -22.46
C VAL A 347 5.44 -19.66 -23.08
N HIS A 348 4.29 -19.23 -22.58
CA HIS A 348 3.61 -17.98 -22.92
C HIS A 348 3.62 -17.03 -21.72
N PHE A 349 3.87 -15.75 -21.93
CA PHE A 349 3.66 -14.72 -20.91
C PHE A 349 2.30 -14.05 -21.09
N LEU A 350 1.50 -14.01 -20.03
CA LEU A 350 0.23 -13.28 -19.99
C LEU A 350 0.31 -12.11 -19.00
N MET A 351 0.34 -10.90 -19.56
CA MET A 351 0.41 -9.63 -18.82
C MET A 351 -1.00 -9.18 -18.46
N ILE A 352 -1.34 -9.20 -17.16
CA ILE A 352 -2.67 -8.88 -16.62
C ILE A 352 -2.58 -7.55 -15.85
N GLY A 353 -3.10 -6.49 -16.45
CA GLY A 353 -3.06 -5.14 -15.92
C GLY A 353 -2.68 -4.07 -16.94
N LEU A 354 -2.59 -2.82 -16.48
CA LEU A 354 -2.30 -1.67 -17.32
C LEU A 354 -0.81 -1.59 -17.67
N ILE A 355 -0.53 -1.60 -18.98
CA ILE A 355 0.77 -1.31 -19.59
C ILE A 355 0.48 -0.39 -20.78
N ASN A 356 0.86 0.88 -20.66
CA ASN A 356 0.66 1.88 -21.71
C ASN A 356 1.74 1.74 -22.78
N ASP A 357 3.01 1.65 -22.35
CA ASP A 357 4.15 1.48 -23.24
C ASP A 357 4.46 -0.01 -23.49
N LYS A 358 3.59 -0.66 -24.27
CA LYS A 358 3.81 -2.06 -24.67
C LYS A 358 5.01 -2.22 -25.58
N VAL A 359 5.33 -1.18 -26.36
CA VAL A 359 6.41 -1.19 -27.36
C VAL A 359 7.77 -1.35 -26.68
N ARG A 360 7.98 -0.71 -25.53
CA ARG A 360 9.17 -0.89 -24.68
C ARG A 360 9.46 -2.36 -24.39
N ILE A 361 8.43 -3.14 -24.05
CA ILE A 361 8.59 -4.59 -23.77
C ILE A 361 8.76 -5.35 -25.09
N GLN A 362 7.91 -5.11 -26.08
CA GLN A 362 7.91 -5.86 -27.35
C GLN A 362 9.24 -5.73 -28.11
N ASN A 363 9.88 -4.57 -28.11
CA ASN A 363 11.16 -4.35 -28.80
C ASN A 363 12.33 -5.16 -28.22
N ARG A 364 12.18 -5.70 -27.01
CA ARG A 364 13.21 -6.49 -26.32
C ARG A 364 12.94 -7.99 -26.39
N ILE A 365 11.77 -8.40 -26.88
CA ILE A 365 11.31 -9.79 -26.89
C ILE A 365 11.37 -10.34 -28.32
N THR A 366 12.13 -11.41 -28.55
CA THR A 366 12.27 -12.00 -29.89
C THR A 366 11.01 -12.77 -30.30
N LYS A 367 10.42 -13.52 -29.36
CA LYS A 367 9.22 -14.37 -29.58
C LYS A 367 7.93 -13.65 -29.21
N THR A 368 7.64 -12.54 -29.91
CA THR A 368 6.49 -11.67 -29.59
C THR A 368 5.12 -12.38 -29.67
N GLU A 369 5.01 -13.46 -30.43
CA GLU A 369 3.81 -14.30 -30.52
C GLU A 369 3.49 -15.05 -29.20
N LYS A 370 4.45 -15.13 -28.28
CA LYS A 370 4.32 -15.71 -26.95
C LYS A 370 4.04 -14.68 -25.86
N LEU A 371 3.91 -13.41 -26.23
CA LEU A 371 3.64 -12.30 -25.30
C LEU A 371 2.21 -11.80 -25.48
N HIS A 372 1.40 -11.94 -24.43
CA HIS A 372 -0.04 -11.68 -24.46
C HIS A 372 -0.39 -10.56 -23.48
N PHE A 373 -1.15 -9.56 -23.92
CA PHE A 373 -1.55 -8.42 -23.10
C PHE A 373 -3.06 -8.41 -22.86
N ALA A 374 -3.48 -8.78 -21.65
CA ALA A 374 -4.89 -8.86 -21.29
C ALA A 374 -5.50 -7.50 -20.92
N GLY A 375 -4.66 -6.52 -20.55
CA GLY A 375 -5.12 -5.23 -20.05
C GLY A 375 -5.78 -5.34 -18.68
N ASN A 376 -6.59 -4.33 -18.33
CA ASN A 376 -7.35 -4.32 -17.08
C ASN A 376 -8.58 -5.22 -17.19
N LEU A 377 -8.65 -6.22 -16.32
CA LEU A 377 -9.76 -7.18 -16.27
C LEU A 377 -10.54 -7.06 -14.96
N LYS A 378 -11.82 -7.41 -15.02
CA LYS A 378 -12.63 -7.58 -13.82
C LYS A 378 -12.21 -8.89 -13.15
N GLU A 379 -11.94 -8.85 -11.85
CA GLU A 379 -11.58 -10.03 -11.05
C GLU A 379 -10.42 -10.84 -11.64
N ALA A 380 -9.25 -10.19 -11.76
CA ALA A 380 -8.03 -10.77 -12.34
C ALA A 380 -7.67 -12.17 -11.80
N GLY A 381 -8.02 -12.50 -10.55
CA GLY A 381 -7.90 -13.85 -9.99
C GLY A 381 -8.51 -14.96 -10.85
N GLN A 382 -9.63 -14.70 -11.55
CA GLN A 382 -10.26 -15.67 -12.46
C GLN A 382 -9.40 -15.96 -13.70
N VAL A 383 -8.57 -15.01 -14.13
CA VAL A 383 -7.59 -15.23 -15.20
C VAL A 383 -6.31 -15.86 -14.68
N ILE A 384 -5.86 -15.49 -13.49
CA ILE A 384 -4.71 -16.13 -12.83
C ILE A 384 -4.93 -17.64 -12.73
N LYS A 385 -6.16 -18.07 -12.40
CA LYS A 385 -6.56 -19.49 -12.35
C LYS A 385 -6.29 -20.26 -13.65
N LEU A 386 -6.27 -19.58 -14.80
CA LEU A 386 -5.98 -20.19 -16.10
C LEU A 386 -4.49 -20.35 -16.37
N CYS A 387 -3.61 -19.81 -15.51
CA CYS A 387 -2.17 -19.84 -15.69
C CYS A 387 -1.53 -20.99 -14.92
N ASN A 388 -0.30 -21.34 -15.30
CA ASN A 388 0.47 -22.39 -14.65
C ASN A 388 1.33 -21.84 -13.50
N VAL A 389 1.81 -20.60 -13.63
CA VAL A 389 2.67 -19.96 -12.63
C VAL A 389 2.49 -18.45 -12.67
N TYR A 390 2.65 -17.78 -11.53
CA TYR A 390 2.68 -16.32 -11.43
C TYR A 390 4.12 -15.86 -11.12
N CYS A 391 4.73 -15.12 -12.04
CA CYS A 391 6.00 -14.43 -11.80
C CYS A 391 5.76 -13.00 -11.34
N ASN A 392 6.32 -12.65 -10.18
CA ASN A 392 6.23 -11.31 -9.62
C ASN A 392 7.49 -10.49 -9.96
N PRO A 393 7.38 -9.34 -10.65
CA PRO A 393 8.49 -8.41 -10.76
C PRO A 393 8.83 -7.80 -9.39
N LYS A 394 10.06 -7.32 -9.21
CA LYS A 394 10.50 -6.62 -7.99
C LYS A 394 9.69 -5.34 -7.79
N ARG A 395 8.82 -5.34 -6.79
CA ARG A 395 7.93 -4.22 -6.45
C ARG A 395 7.40 -4.35 -5.03
N SER A 396 6.91 -3.25 -4.46
CA SER A 396 6.39 -3.22 -3.09
C SER A 396 5.01 -3.87 -2.95
N GLY A 397 4.11 -3.70 -3.94
CA GLY A 397 2.74 -4.20 -3.86
C GLY A 397 2.53 -5.64 -4.34
N GLY A 398 1.28 -6.13 -4.29
CA GLY A 398 0.88 -7.40 -4.92
C GLY A 398 0.38 -8.52 -4.02
N GLY A 399 0.27 -8.27 -2.71
CA GLY A 399 -0.17 -9.31 -1.76
C GLY A 399 -1.51 -9.95 -2.14
N ARG A 400 -2.50 -9.16 -2.61
CA ARG A 400 -3.81 -9.72 -3.00
C ARG A 400 -3.72 -10.65 -4.21
N SER A 401 -3.05 -10.24 -5.29
CA SER A 401 -2.96 -11.07 -6.52
C SER A 401 -2.16 -12.34 -6.29
N SER A 402 -1.14 -12.28 -5.44
CA SER A 402 -0.36 -13.47 -5.06
C SER A 402 -1.15 -14.42 -4.18
N PHE A 403 -1.93 -13.92 -3.21
CA PHE A 403 -2.89 -14.76 -2.47
C PHE A 403 -3.89 -15.45 -3.41
N GLU A 404 -4.49 -14.73 -4.35
CA GLU A 404 -5.45 -15.31 -5.31
C GLU A 404 -4.81 -16.40 -6.18
N ALA A 405 -3.54 -16.21 -6.60
CA ALA A 405 -2.79 -17.25 -7.29
C ALA A 405 -2.64 -18.52 -6.44
N LEU A 406 -2.18 -18.37 -5.19
CA LEU A 406 -2.01 -19.50 -4.28
C LEU A 406 -3.34 -20.22 -4.02
N ALA A 407 -4.42 -19.47 -3.83
CA ALA A 407 -5.77 -20.02 -3.58
C ALA A 407 -6.32 -20.81 -4.77
N HIS A 408 -5.84 -20.52 -5.98
CA HIS A 408 -6.15 -21.30 -7.18
C HIS A 408 -5.14 -22.42 -7.45
N GLY A 409 -4.20 -22.66 -6.53
CA GLY A 409 -3.14 -23.66 -6.70
C GLY A 409 -2.16 -23.28 -7.81
N VAL A 410 -1.99 -21.99 -8.09
CA VAL A 410 -1.01 -21.46 -9.05
C VAL A 410 0.22 -21.04 -8.24
N PRO A 411 1.36 -21.74 -8.38
CA PRO A 411 2.60 -21.35 -7.72
C PRO A 411 3.03 -19.94 -8.08
N VAL A 412 3.63 -19.25 -7.11
CA VAL A 412 4.22 -17.92 -7.29
C VAL A 412 5.74 -18.04 -7.33
N VAL A 413 6.41 -17.19 -8.11
CA VAL A 413 7.86 -16.97 -8.06
C VAL A 413 8.10 -15.50 -7.80
N THR A 414 8.83 -15.20 -6.73
CA THR A 414 9.08 -13.83 -6.30
C THR A 414 10.48 -13.69 -5.73
N LEU A 415 11.05 -12.49 -5.81
CA LEU A 415 12.22 -12.13 -5.00
C LEU A 415 11.82 -12.01 -3.53
N LYS A 416 12.80 -12.06 -2.62
CA LYS A 416 12.65 -11.80 -1.17
C LYS A 416 12.41 -10.31 -0.87
N PHE A 417 11.37 -9.73 -1.47
CA PHE A 417 11.05 -8.31 -1.40
C PHE A 417 9.55 -8.05 -1.59
N GLY A 418 9.04 -7.09 -0.83
CA GLY A 418 7.68 -6.55 -0.97
C GLY A 418 6.56 -7.50 -0.54
N ASP A 419 5.32 -7.05 -0.73
CA ASP A 419 4.12 -7.71 -0.22
C ASP A 419 3.96 -9.15 -0.72
N VAL A 420 4.37 -9.44 -1.96
CA VAL A 420 4.24 -10.79 -2.53
C VAL A 420 5.12 -11.79 -1.80
N TYR A 421 6.36 -11.41 -1.44
CA TYR A 421 7.25 -12.27 -0.68
C TYR A 421 6.64 -12.67 0.66
N TYR A 422 6.18 -11.70 1.46
CA TYR A 422 5.62 -11.98 2.77
C TYR A 422 4.25 -12.67 2.69
N THR A 423 3.48 -12.42 1.64
CA THR A 423 2.24 -13.16 1.39
C THR A 423 2.54 -14.62 1.10
N CYS A 424 3.43 -14.92 0.16
CA CYS A 424 3.73 -16.29 -0.26
C CYS A 424 4.59 -17.07 0.75
N GLY A 425 5.59 -16.41 1.34
CA GLY A 425 6.61 -17.02 2.18
C GLY A 425 7.80 -17.58 1.41
N LYS A 426 8.85 -17.94 2.16
CA LYS A 426 10.17 -18.36 1.66
C LYS A 426 10.15 -19.51 0.64
N GLU A 427 9.15 -20.38 0.67
CA GLU A 427 9.03 -21.53 -0.24
C GLU A 427 8.89 -21.12 -1.71
N PHE A 428 8.34 -19.92 -1.97
CA PHE A 428 8.11 -19.36 -3.30
C PHE A 428 9.15 -18.32 -3.70
N ALA A 429 10.09 -18.02 -2.80
CA ALA A 429 11.07 -16.98 -2.97
C ALA A 429 12.33 -17.49 -3.68
N VAL A 430 12.99 -16.60 -4.40
CA VAL A 430 14.34 -16.77 -4.96
C VAL A 430 15.17 -15.52 -4.70
N ASP A 431 16.49 -15.62 -4.87
CA ASP A 431 17.41 -14.55 -4.50
C ASP A 431 17.64 -13.53 -5.63
N ALA A 432 17.62 -13.98 -6.88
CA ALA A 432 17.77 -13.12 -8.06
C ALA A 432 16.90 -13.58 -9.24
N TYR A 433 16.81 -12.78 -10.30
CA TYR A 433 15.99 -13.14 -11.46
C TYR A 433 16.56 -14.33 -12.26
N GLU A 434 17.86 -14.56 -12.21
CA GLU A 434 18.49 -15.73 -12.82
C GLU A 434 17.92 -17.04 -12.24
N ASP A 435 17.56 -17.04 -10.94
CA ASP A 435 16.93 -18.17 -10.28
C ASP A 435 15.46 -18.37 -10.68
N PHE A 436 14.78 -17.33 -11.20
CA PHE A 436 13.45 -17.50 -11.76
C PHE A 436 13.52 -18.48 -12.93
N SER A 437 14.53 -18.38 -13.79
CA SER A 437 14.71 -19.27 -14.93
C SER A 437 14.82 -20.73 -14.54
N GLY A 438 15.64 -21.02 -13.52
CA GLY A 438 15.73 -22.36 -12.94
C GLY A 438 14.40 -22.85 -12.35
N ARG A 439 13.66 -21.98 -11.66
CA ARG A 439 12.37 -22.33 -11.06
C ARG A 439 11.30 -22.65 -12.11
N ILE A 440 11.19 -21.82 -13.14
CA ILE A 440 10.23 -22.00 -14.23
C ILE A 440 10.54 -23.26 -15.02
N HIS A 441 11.81 -23.50 -15.36
CA HIS A 441 12.23 -24.74 -16.02
C HIS A 441 11.80 -25.97 -15.23
N ARG A 442 11.98 -25.95 -13.90
CA ARG A 442 11.56 -27.06 -13.04
C ARG A 442 10.04 -27.26 -13.02
N TYR A 443 9.24 -26.18 -13.02
CA TYR A 443 7.79 -26.31 -13.12
C TYR A 443 7.33 -26.89 -14.47
N VAL A 444 8.06 -26.61 -15.55
CA VAL A 444 7.76 -27.15 -16.89
C VAL A 444 8.14 -28.63 -16.99
N THR A 445 9.24 -29.05 -16.37
CA THR A 445 9.85 -30.37 -16.62
C THR A 445 9.67 -31.40 -15.50
N ASP A 446 9.41 -30.97 -14.27
CA ASP A 446 9.26 -31.83 -13.09
C ASP A 446 7.85 -31.70 -12.52
N PHE A 447 6.94 -32.52 -13.06
CA PHE A 447 5.53 -32.52 -12.67
C PHE A 447 5.32 -32.82 -11.18
N ALA A 448 6.12 -33.73 -10.60
CA ALA A 448 6.00 -34.08 -9.19
C ALA A 448 6.36 -32.90 -8.28
N TYR A 449 7.42 -32.15 -8.63
CA TYR A 449 7.79 -30.93 -7.94
C TYR A 449 6.74 -29.81 -8.11
N TYR A 450 6.18 -29.67 -9.30
CA TYR A 450 5.11 -28.71 -9.57
C TYR A 450 3.87 -28.99 -8.71
N GLU A 451 3.37 -30.22 -8.70
CA GLU A 451 2.21 -30.61 -7.88
C GLU A 451 2.48 -30.50 -6.37
N ALA A 452 3.68 -30.86 -5.91
CA ALA A 452 4.08 -30.64 -4.52
C ALA A 452 4.06 -29.14 -4.15
N THR A 453 4.50 -28.28 -5.06
CA THR A 453 4.46 -26.82 -4.86
C THR A 453 3.03 -26.29 -4.82
N LYS A 454 2.11 -26.84 -5.61
CA LYS A 454 0.68 -26.51 -5.49
C LYS A 454 0.11 -26.87 -4.13
N GLY A 455 0.50 -28.02 -3.57
CA GLY A 455 0.12 -28.41 -2.21
C GLY A 455 0.53 -27.35 -1.18
N LYS A 456 1.79 -26.91 -1.23
CA LYS A 456 2.32 -25.82 -0.37
C LYS A 456 1.55 -24.50 -0.55
N ALA A 457 1.09 -24.20 -1.76
CA ALA A 457 0.31 -23.00 -2.02
C ALA A 457 -1.02 -23.02 -1.25
N LEU A 458 -1.72 -24.16 -1.28
CA LEU A 458 -2.97 -24.35 -0.56
C LEU A 458 -2.78 -24.37 0.97
N GLU A 459 -1.69 -24.96 1.46
CA GLU A 459 -1.31 -24.90 2.89
C GLU A 459 -1.10 -23.45 3.34
N ARG A 460 -0.39 -22.64 2.54
CA ARG A 460 -0.19 -21.22 2.84
C ARG A 460 -1.51 -20.45 2.86
N VAL A 461 -2.42 -20.75 1.93
CA VAL A 461 -3.74 -20.11 1.87
C VAL A 461 -4.54 -20.35 3.14
N ALA A 462 -4.50 -21.57 3.70
CA ALA A 462 -5.20 -21.89 4.94
C ALA A 462 -4.79 -20.94 6.09
N VAL A 463 -3.49 -20.64 6.21
CA VAL A 463 -2.96 -19.68 7.19
C VAL A 463 -3.45 -18.26 6.90
N LEU A 464 -3.35 -17.82 5.64
CA LEU A 464 -3.74 -16.46 5.24
C LEU A 464 -5.26 -16.23 5.35
N SER A 465 -6.07 -17.29 5.27
CA SER A 465 -7.53 -17.21 5.36
C SER A 465 -8.09 -17.32 6.79
N ASP A 466 -7.26 -17.59 7.80
CA ASP A 466 -7.69 -17.69 9.20
C ASP A 466 -7.89 -16.31 9.86
N LEU A 467 -8.91 -15.57 9.39
CA LEU A 467 -9.21 -14.24 9.93
C LEU A 467 -9.61 -14.32 11.40
N TYR A 468 -10.42 -15.31 11.78
CA TYR A 468 -10.89 -15.45 13.16
C TYR A 468 -9.73 -15.66 14.13
N GLY A 469 -8.85 -16.64 13.85
CA GLY A 469 -7.70 -16.92 14.70
C GLY A 469 -6.74 -15.74 14.79
N THR A 470 -6.47 -15.07 13.66
CA THR A 470 -5.62 -13.87 13.63
C THR A 470 -6.21 -12.72 14.44
N GLN A 471 -7.48 -12.36 14.20
CA GLN A 471 -8.13 -11.24 14.88
C GLN A 471 -8.30 -11.49 16.38
N ARG A 472 -8.63 -12.73 16.79
CA ARG A 472 -8.69 -13.12 18.21
C ARG A 472 -7.35 -12.90 18.90
N LYS A 473 -6.26 -13.41 18.32
CA LYS A 473 -4.90 -13.27 18.87
C LYS A 473 -4.46 -11.82 18.99
N ILE A 474 -4.90 -10.96 18.06
CA ILE A 474 -4.65 -9.51 18.13
C ILE A 474 -5.39 -8.90 19.32
N LEU A 475 -6.69 -9.16 19.46
CA LEU A 475 -7.49 -8.60 20.55
C LEU A 475 -7.01 -9.09 21.91
N ASP A 476 -6.67 -10.39 22.08
CA ASP A 476 -6.17 -10.96 23.34
C ASP A 476 -4.86 -10.31 23.83
N GLN A 477 -4.10 -9.66 22.93
CA GLN A 477 -2.86 -8.94 23.28
C GLN A 477 -3.10 -7.46 23.60
N ILE A 478 -4.26 -6.90 23.23
CA ILE A 478 -4.56 -5.47 23.33
C ILE A 478 -5.62 -5.19 24.39
N LEU A 479 -6.71 -5.94 24.40
CA LEU A 479 -7.86 -5.81 25.30
C LEU A 479 -7.73 -6.79 26.45
#